data_AF-A0A9D3Q4R8-F1
#
_entry.id   AF-A0A9D3Q4R8-F1
#
_cell.length_a   1.000
_cell.length_b   1.000
_cell.length_c   1.000
_cell.angle_alpha   90.00
_cell.angle_beta   90.00
_cell.angle_gamma   90.00
#
_symmetry.space_group_name_H-M   'P 1'
#
loop_
_entity.id
_entity.type
_entity.pdbx_description
1 polymer ?
#
loop_
_entity_poly.entity_id
_entity_poly.type
_entity_poly.pdbx_seq_one_letter_code
_entity_poly.pdbx_strand_id
1 'polypeptide(L)'
;MEEVEELKEVEEEEDALEEVEEAELKAEETVEEEGAQEETGGEERDDAQEAGAGEEREDEEEAKPKPKPTFVPNLGAPKIPDGEKVDFDDIHRKRMEKDLNELQTLIEAHFESRKKEEEELLHLKDRIEKRRSERAEQLRIRAEREKERQTRLAEEKARKEEEEAKKKADDDAKKKKVLTSLHYSGYVQKTEKRGGKRQTEREKKRRILSERRKELSIDGLNENKLKEKATELWQRIHQLEAEKFELQYQVARQKYEVIVLRNRVSDHQKITKGARTKRGLRK
;
A
#
# COMPACT_ATOMS: atom_id res chain seq x y z
N MET A 1 -12.66 -52.98 -6.89
CA MET A 1 -11.86 -52.90 -5.65
C MET A 1 -10.79 -51.83 -5.84
N GLU A 2 -10.04 -51.83 -6.95
CA GLU A 2 -9.10 -50.74 -7.31
C GLU A 2 -9.73 -49.33 -7.36
N GLU A 3 -10.91 -49.14 -7.98
CA GLU A 3 -11.57 -47.80 -8.04
C GLU A 3 -11.98 -47.23 -6.66
N VAL A 4 -12.12 -48.07 -5.64
CA VAL A 4 -12.47 -47.63 -4.27
C VAL A 4 -11.21 -47.33 -3.45
N GLU A 5 -10.08 -47.94 -3.80
CA GLU A 5 -8.77 -47.60 -3.24
C GLU A 5 -8.25 -46.28 -3.82
N GLU A 6 -8.42 -46.04 -5.13
CA GLU A 6 -7.98 -44.80 -5.79
C GLU A 6 -8.76 -43.58 -5.29
N LEU A 7 -10.05 -43.74 -4.95
CA LEU A 7 -10.84 -42.66 -4.34
C LEU A 7 -10.43 -42.36 -2.89
N LYS A 8 -10.00 -43.38 -2.13
CA LYS A 8 -9.49 -43.19 -0.76
C LYS A 8 -8.12 -42.52 -0.75
N GLU A 9 -7.27 -42.86 -1.71
CA GLU A 9 -5.94 -42.25 -1.86
C GLU A 9 -6.06 -40.76 -2.22
N VAL A 10 -7.06 -40.39 -3.03
CA VAL A 10 -7.35 -38.98 -3.35
C VAL A 10 -7.94 -38.22 -2.16
N GLU A 11 -8.81 -38.85 -1.37
CA GLU A 11 -9.40 -38.25 -0.16
C GLU A 11 -8.32 -38.02 0.92
N GLU A 12 -7.39 -38.96 1.11
CA GLU A 12 -6.22 -38.80 2.00
C GLU A 12 -5.24 -37.72 1.49
N GLU A 13 -5.09 -37.54 0.17
CA GLU A 13 -4.25 -36.49 -0.40
C GLU A 13 -4.88 -35.09 -0.28
N GLU A 14 -6.22 -34.98 -0.34
CA GLU A 14 -6.96 -33.74 -0.10
C GLU A 14 -6.93 -33.34 1.38
N ASP A 15 -7.12 -34.28 2.31
CA ASP A 15 -7.02 -34.03 3.76
C ASP A 15 -5.62 -33.55 4.16
N ALA A 16 -4.57 -34.13 3.56
CA ALA A 16 -3.18 -33.72 3.82
C ALA A 16 -2.86 -32.31 3.27
N LEU A 17 -3.53 -31.87 2.20
CA LEU A 17 -3.39 -30.51 1.68
C LEU A 17 -4.10 -29.48 2.55
N GLU A 18 -5.27 -29.82 3.10
CA GLU A 18 -6.03 -28.96 4.02
C GLU A 18 -5.26 -28.72 5.33
N GLU A 19 -4.61 -29.75 5.89
CA GLU A 19 -3.80 -29.64 7.11
C GLU A 19 -2.55 -28.74 6.92
N VAL A 20 -1.95 -28.75 5.73
CA VAL A 20 -0.81 -27.88 5.40
C VAL A 20 -1.25 -26.43 5.21
N GLU A 21 -2.40 -26.18 4.59
CA GLU A 21 -2.96 -24.83 4.42
C GLU A 21 -3.36 -24.22 5.78
N GLU A 22 -3.94 -25.03 6.69
CA GLU A 22 -4.30 -24.59 8.04
C GLU A 22 -3.05 -24.28 8.90
N ALA A 23 -1.95 -25.00 8.70
CA ALA A 23 -0.67 -24.73 9.36
C ALA A 23 0.02 -23.46 8.83
N GLU A 24 -0.09 -23.17 7.53
CA GLU A 24 0.48 -21.96 6.92
C GLU A 24 -0.28 -20.70 7.38
N LEU A 25 -1.62 -20.78 7.49
CA LEU A 25 -2.46 -19.69 8.02
C LEU A 25 -2.17 -19.38 9.50
N LYS A 26 -1.98 -20.41 10.34
CA LYS A 26 -1.57 -20.22 11.74
C LYS A 26 -0.20 -19.58 11.87
N ALA A 27 0.74 -19.92 10.98
CA ALA A 27 2.07 -19.31 10.99
C ALA A 27 2.00 -17.83 10.61
N GLU A 28 1.18 -17.46 9.63
CA GLU A 28 0.97 -16.06 9.22
C GLU A 28 0.33 -15.22 10.35
N GLU A 29 -0.67 -15.78 11.05
CA GLU A 29 -1.34 -15.12 12.19
C GLU A 29 -0.37 -14.86 13.36
N THR A 30 0.51 -15.82 13.68
CA THR A 30 1.52 -15.64 14.74
C THR A 30 2.56 -14.56 14.42
N VAL A 31 2.90 -14.37 13.14
CA VAL A 31 3.86 -13.35 12.69
C VAL A 31 3.24 -11.95 12.73
N GLU A 32 1.95 -11.80 12.43
CA GLU A 32 1.24 -10.54 12.62
C GLU A 32 1.10 -10.17 14.11
N GLU A 33 0.85 -11.14 14.99
CA GLU A 33 0.70 -10.88 16.43
C GLU A 33 2.02 -10.47 17.10
N GLU A 34 3.16 -11.09 16.72
CA GLU A 34 4.49 -10.66 17.18
C GLU A 34 4.90 -9.29 16.62
N GLY A 35 4.55 -8.98 15.36
CA GLY A 35 4.81 -7.68 14.75
C GLY A 35 4.01 -6.53 15.38
N ALA A 36 2.82 -6.81 15.90
CA ALA A 36 1.99 -5.83 16.59
C ALA A 36 2.46 -5.51 18.01
N GLN A 37 3.16 -6.44 18.69
CA GLN A 37 3.69 -6.21 20.03
C GLN A 37 4.96 -5.34 20.05
N GLU A 38 5.78 -5.35 18.99
CA GLU A 38 7.01 -4.52 18.92
C GLU A 38 6.73 -3.01 18.76
N GLU A 39 5.58 -2.62 18.20
CA GLU A 39 5.21 -1.20 18.01
C GLU A 39 4.64 -0.51 19.27
N THR A 40 4.41 -1.25 20.37
CA THR A 40 3.74 -0.69 21.58
C THR A 40 4.63 -0.58 22.83
N GLY A 41 5.91 -0.97 22.75
CA GLY A 41 6.80 -1.05 23.93
C GLY A 41 7.78 0.10 24.17
N GLY A 42 7.71 1.20 23.41
CA GLY A 42 8.79 2.19 23.32
C GLY A 42 8.57 3.54 24.00
N GLU A 43 7.98 3.62 25.20
CA GLU A 43 7.91 4.89 25.93
C GLU A 43 7.96 4.68 27.45
N GLU A 44 9.17 4.69 28.04
CA GLU A 44 9.45 5.40 29.30
C GLU A 44 10.95 5.40 29.68
N ARG A 45 11.41 6.61 30.06
CA ARG A 45 12.57 6.99 30.90
C ARG A 45 13.95 7.14 30.25
N ASP A 46 14.38 8.40 30.15
CA ASP A 46 15.52 8.86 30.94
C ASP A 46 15.35 10.36 31.27
N ASP A 47 15.31 10.65 32.56
CA ASP A 47 15.28 12.00 33.15
C ASP A 47 16.49 12.06 34.10
N ALA A 48 17.48 12.91 33.77
CA ALA A 48 18.23 13.74 34.73
C ALA A 48 19.41 14.48 34.05
N GLN A 49 19.31 15.82 34.08
CA GLN A 49 20.39 16.80 34.39
C GLN A 49 21.61 16.90 33.44
N GLU A 50 22.16 18.05 33.06
CA GLU A 50 22.07 19.46 33.47
C GLU A 50 22.82 20.30 32.39
N ALA A 51 22.66 21.63 32.45
CA ALA A 51 23.54 22.69 31.94
C ALA A 51 22.97 23.49 30.76
N GLY A 52 22.26 24.56 31.14
CA GLY A 52 21.78 25.61 30.27
C GLY A 52 22.88 26.55 29.79
N ALA A 53 22.63 27.15 28.63
CA ALA A 53 23.37 28.29 28.10
C ALA A 53 22.45 29.18 27.25
N GLY A 54 22.19 30.39 27.77
CA GLY A 54 22.09 31.65 27.02
C GLY A 54 20.86 31.90 26.16
N GLU A 55 19.98 32.82 26.58
CA GLU A 55 20.02 34.24 26.20
C GLU A 55 18.70 34.92 26.62
N GLU A 56 18.73 35.63 27.73
CA GLU A 56 17.74 36.65 28.07
C GLU A 56 18.20 37.97 27.45
N ARG A 57 17.31 38.63 26.69
CA ARG A 57 17.49 40.00 26.22
C ARG A 57 16.76 40.96 27.14
N GLU A 58 17.57 41.76 27.81
CA GLU A 58 17.50 43.22 28.02
C GLU A 58 16.12 43.88 28.13
N ASP A 59 15.87 44.52 29.27
CA ASP A 59 15.67 45.98 29.33
C ASP A 59 15.78 46.46 30.80
N GLU A 60 16.98 46.93 31.18
CA GLU A 60 17.21 47.74 32.38
C GLU A 60 16.99 49.22 32.03
N GLU A 61 15.83 49.78 32.37
CA GLU A 61 15.63 51.22 32.30
C GLU A 61 16.25 51.95 33.51
N GLU A 62 17.04 52.95 33.14
CA GLU A 62 17.70 54.00 33.93
C GLU A 62 16.96 54.48 35.18
N ALA A 63 17.62 54.35 36.33
CA ALA A 63 17.30 55.10 37.54
C ALA A 63 17.60 56.60 37.37
N LYS A 64 16.56 57.42 37.20
CA LYS A 64 16.61 58.89 37.32
C LYS A 64 16.14 59.38 38.71
N PRO A 65 16.65 60.54 39.17
CA PRO A 65 16.91 60.81 40.58
C PRO A 65 15.71 61.38 41.35
N LYS A 66 15.65 61.07 42.66
CA LYS A 66 14.68 61.64 43.62
C LYS A 66 14.77 63.18 43.65
N PRO A 67 13.68 63.93 43.42
CA PRO A 67 13.67 65.36 43.71
C PRO A 67 13.45 65.59 45.21
N LYS A 68 14.27 66.45 45.79
CA LYS A 68 14.10 67.00 47.16
C LYS A 68 12.83 67.86 47.18
N PRO A 69 12.02 67.86 48.27
CA PRO A 69 10.88 68.76 48.35
C PRO A 69 11.41 70.17 48.65
N THR A 70 11.39 71.02 47.63
CA THR A 70 11.50 72.47 47.78
C THR A 70 10.21 73.01 48.43
N PHE A 71 10.41 73.70 49.54
CA PHE A 71 9.46 74.54 50.25
C PHE A 71 8.59 75.40 49.32
N VAL A 72 7.27 75.14 49.30
CA VAL A 72 6.24 76.07 48.79
C VAL A 72 5.45 76.63 49.99
N PRO A 73 5.30 77.96 50.09
CA PRO A 73 4.64 78.61 51.21
C PRO A 73 3.11 78.50 51.12
N ASN A 74 2.44 78.53 52.27
CA ASN A 74 1.00 78.61 52.49
C ASN A 74 0.19 79.18 51.31
N LEU A 75 -0.68 78.35 50.71
CA LEU A 75 -1.88 78.79 50.01
C LEU A 75 -3.09 78.33 50.82
N GLY A 76 -3.91 79.29 51.25
CA GLY A 76 -5.04 79.09 52.14
C GLY A 76 -6.10 78.14 51.59
N ALA A 77 -6.86 77.53 52.52
CA ALA A 77 -7.98 76.64 52.24
C ALA A 77 -8.88 77.21 51.13
N PRO A 78 -9.17 76.43 50.06
CA PRO A 78 -10.09 76.85 49.02
C PRO A 78 -11.44 77.19 49.65
N LYS A 79 -11.88 78.43 49.44
CA LYS A 79 -13.23 78.89 49.74
C LYS A 79 -14.18 78.08 48.87
N ILE A 80 -14.98 77.20 49.45
CA ILE A 80 -16.10 76.55 48.77
C ILE A 80 -17.10 77.67 48.44
N PRO A 81 -17.36 77.99 47.17
CA PRO A 81 -18.40 78.96 46.82
C PRO A 81 -19.76 78.33 47.07
N ASP A 82 -20.62 79.09 47.75
CA ASP A 82 -22.01 78.79 48.06
C ASP A 82 -22.83 78.34 46.84
N GLY A 83 -23.54 77.22 46.99
CA GLY A 83 -24.98 77.20 46.71
C GLY A 83 -25.49 77.08 45.27
N GLU A 84 -24.79 76.38 44.37
CA GLU A 84 -25.46 75.87 43.17
C GLU A 84 -26.15 74.55 43.52
N LYS A 85 -27.48 74.48 43.36
CA LYS A 85 -28.27 73.27 43.61
C LYS A 85 -27.65 72.11 42.84
N VAL A 86 -26.97 71.23 43.56
CA VAL A 86 -26.44 69.98 43.05
C VAL A 86 -27.64 69.10 42.68
N ASP A 87 -27.96 69.02 41.40
CA ASP A 87 -29.00 68.11 40.91
C ASP A 87 -28.51 66.67 41.06
N PHE A 88 -29.04 65.96 42.06
CA PHE A 88 -28.72 64.56 42.31
C PHE A 88 -29.05 63.65 41.12
N ASP A 89 -30.07 64.02 40.33
CA ASP A 89 -30.41 63.35 39.07
C ASP A 89 -29.34 63.54 37.98
N ASP A 90 -28.66 64.69 37.96
CA ASP A 90 -27.54 64.95 37.03
C ASP A 90 -26.31 64.15 37.43
N ILE A 91 -26.02 64.03 38.73
CA ILE A 91 -24.96 63.15 39.24
C ILE A 91 -25.23 61.68 38.89
N HIS A 92 -26.47 61.21 39.08
CA HIS A 92 -26.82 59.83 38.76
C HIS A 92 -26.72 59.55 37.25
N ARG A 93 -27.15 60.49 36.40
CA ARG A 93 -27.05 60.37 34.94
C ARG A 93 -25.61 60.36 34.46
N LYS A 94 -24.77 61.29 34.95
CA LYS A 94 -23.33 61.33 34.67
C LYS A 94 -22.60 60.08 35.16
N ARG A 95 -23.03 59.49 36.27
CA ARG A 95 -22.50 58.21 36.75
C ARG A 95 -22.85 57.08 35.80
N MET A 96 -24.11 56.95 35.41
CA MET A 96 -24.53 55.92 34.45
C MET A 96 -23.85 56.09 33.09
N GLU A 97 -23.71 57.32 32.59
CA GLU A 97 -22.98 57.61 31.34
C GLU A 97 -21.49 57.26 31.46
N LYS A 98 -20.85 57.56 32.60
CA LYS A 98 -19.46 57.16 32.85
C LYS A 98 -19.31 55.65 32.88
N ASP A 99 -20.16 54.96 33.65
CA ASP A 99 -20.10 53.50 33.80
C ASP A 99 -20.36 52.80 32.46
N LEU A 100 -21.25 53.34 31.62
CA LEU A 100 -21.54 52.83 30.29
C LEU A 100 -20.37 53.05 29.32
N ASN A 101 -19.75 54.23 29.33
CA ASN A 101 -18.56 54.52 28.53
C ASN A 101 -17.34 53.68 28.98
N GLU A 102 -17.17 53.50 30.28
CA GLU A 102 -16.11 52.67 30.86
C GLU A 102 -16.31 51.20 30.48
N LEU A 103 -17.56 50.70 30.52
CA LEU A 103 -17.91 49.36 30.06
C LEU A 103 -17.62 49.18 28.55
N GLN A 104 -18.01 50.15 27.71
CA GLN A 104 -17.71 50.10 26.27
C GLN A 104 -16.19 50.07 26.01
N THR A 105 -15.43 50.90 26.71
CA THR A 105 -13.96 50.94 26.60
C THR A 105 -13.33 49.61 27.03
N LEU A 106 -13.81 49.00 28.12
CA LEU A 106 -13.35 47.68 28.58
C LEU A 106 -13.66 46.57 27.58
N ILE A 107 -14.86 46.61 26.99
CA ILE A 107 -15.28 45.66 25.96
C ILE A 107 -14.36 45.78 24.74
N GLU A 108 -14.17 46.99 24.20
CA GLU A 108 -13.32 47.24 23.05
C GLU A 108 -11.86 46.85 23.32
N ALA A 109 -11.31 47.26 24.47
CA ALA A 109 -9.96 46.89 24.87
C ALA A 109 -9.76 45.38 24.98
N HIS A 110 -10.74 44.64 25.53
CA HIS A 110 -10.67 43.17 25.61
C HIS A 110 -10.69 42.53 24.22
N PHE A 111 -11.58 42.96 23.32
CA PHE A 111 -11.65 42.42 21.97
C PHE A 111 -10.42 42.76 21.13
N GLU A 112 -9.92 43.99 21.21
CA GLU A 112 -8.70 44.38 20.52
C GLU A 112 -7.47 43.65 21.05
N SER A 113 -7.36 43.47 22.37
CA SER A 113 -6.28 42.70 22.99
C SER A 113 -6.31 41.23 22.53
N ARG A 114 -7.48 40.58 22.63
CA ARG A 114 -7.68 39.20 22.15
C ARG A 114 -7.36 39.06 20.67
N LYS A 115 -7.83 39.98 19.84
CA LYS A 115 -7.61 39.93 18.39
C LYS A 115 -6.13 40.06 18.05
N LYS A 116 -5.40 40.98 18.68
CA LYS A 116 -3.95 41.12 18.50
C LYS A 116 -3.20 39.87 18.94
N GLU A 117 -3.55 39.32 20.11
CA GLU A 117 -2.95 38.08 20.61
C GLU A 117 -3.24 36.87 19.70
N GLU A 118 -4.48 36.75 19.20
CA GLU A 118 -4.86 35.68 18.27
C GLU A 118 -4.12 35.80 16.93
N GLU A 119 -3.99 37.01 16.39
CA GLU A 119 -3.21 37.27 15.17
C GLU A 119 -1.73 36.92 15.36
N GLU A 120 -1.13 37.28 16.50
CA GLU A 120 0.26 36.92 16.83
C GLU A 120 0.45 35.41 16.99
N LEU A 121 -0.49 34.74 17.67
CA LEU A 121 -0.50 33.29 17.81
C LEU A 121 -0.65 32.57 16.46
N LEU A 122 -1.51 33.07 15.57
CA LEU A 122 -1.65 32.54 14.22
C LEU A 122 -0.34 32.71 13.44
N HIS A 123 0.26 33.89 13.43
CA HIS A 123 1.54 34.13 12.77
C HIS A 123 2.69 33.27 13.32
N LEU A 124 2.68 32.96 14.62
CA LEU A 124 3.65 32.06 15.23
C LEU A 124 3.40 30.61 14.80
N LYS A 125 2.14 30.16 14.83
CA LYS A 125 1.74 28.81 14.38
C LYS A 125 2.09 28.59 12.92
N ASP A 126 1.75 29.51 12.02
CA ASP A 126 2.07 29.44 10.60
C ASP A 126 3.58 29.28 10.36
N ARG A 127 4.39 30.01 11.14
CA ARG A 127 5.86 29.93 11.05
C ARG A 127 6.40 28.59 11.54
N ILE A 128 5.82 28.04 12.61
CA ILE A 128 6.16 26.72 13.13
C ILE A 128 5.76 25.64 12.12
N GLU A 129 4.55 25.74 11.56
CA GLU A 129 4.04 24.81 10.56
C GLU A 129 4.90 24.83 9.30
N LYS A 130 5.25 26.02 8.80
CA LYS A 130 6.18 26.17 7.67
C LYS A 130 7.53 25.52 7.92
N ARG A 131 8.12 25.71 9.11
CA ARG A 131 9.38 25.04 9.49
C ARG A 131 9.22 23.52 9.59
N ARG A 132 8.08 23.03 10.08
CA ARG A 132 7.79 21.59 10.15
C ARG A 132 7.65 20.99 8.75
N SER A 133 6.93 21.65 7.84
CA SER A 133 6.79 21.21 6.45
C SER A 133 8.14 21.23 5.72
N GLU A 134 8.96 22.27 5.92
CA GLU A 134 10.31 22.34 5.35
C GLU A 134 11.21 21.19 5.85
N ARG A 135 11.17 20.84 7.14
CA ARG A 135 11.90 19.68 7.68
C ARG A 135 11.38 18.36 7.12
N ALA A 136 10.06 18.20 7.02
CA ALA A 136 9.44 17.01 6.44
C ALA A 136 9.86 16.83 4.97
N GLU A 137 9.90 17.94 4.21
CA GLU A 137 10.35 17.94 2.83
C GLU A 137 11.85 17.62 2.71
N GLN A 138 12.70 18.18 3.59
CA GLN A 138 14.12 17.82 3.65
C GLN A 138 14.34 16.33 3.93
N LEU A 139 13.57 15.74 4.85
CA LEU A 139 13.61 14.30 5.13
C LEU A 139 13.15 13.50 3.91
N ARG A 140 12.08 13.92 3.23
CA ARG A 140 11.59 13.26 2.02
C ARG A 140 12.63 13.27 0.91
N ILE A 141 13.27 14.42 0.66
CA ILE A 141 14.34 14.56 -0.34
C ILE A 141 15.55 13.68 0.04
N ARG A 142 15.89 13.61 1.33
CA ARG A 142 16.99 12.74 1.79
C ARG A 142 16.67 11.27 1.57
N ALA A 143 15.46 10.83 1.92
CA ALA A 143 14.99 9.48 1.71
C ALA A 143 14.91 9.12 0.21
N GLU A 144 14.45 10.04 -0.63
CA GLU A 144 14.40 9.87 -2.09
C GLU A 144 15.80 9.73 -2.70
N ARG A 145 16.75 10.60 -2.31
CA ARG A 145 18.15 10.50 -2.76
C ARG A 145 18.83 9.21 -2.28
N GLU A 146 18.52 8.74 -1.07
CA GLU A 146 19.07 7.47 -0.58
C GLU A 146 18.45 6.29 -1.34
N LYS A 147 17.13 6.31 -1.57
CA LYS A 147 16.45 5.32 -2.39
C LYS A 147 17.02 5.28 -3.81
N GLU A 148 17.27 6.43 -4.43
CA GLU A 148 17.89 6.53 -5.76
C GLU A 148 19.30 5.92 -5.80
N ARG A 149 20.11 6.15 -4.75
CA ARG A 149 21.44 5.52 -4.63
C ARG A 149 21.33 4.01 -4.51
N GLN A 150 20.43 3.52 -3.67
CA GLN A 150 20.19 2.08 -3.51
C GLN A 150 19.70 1.45 -4.81
N THR A 151 18.78 2.11 -5.53
CA THR A 151 18.30 1.62 -6.82
C THR A 151 19.40 1.63 -7.87
N ARG A 152 20.26 2.66 -7.92
CA ARG A 152 21.39 2.70 -8.87
C ARG A 152 22.42 1.62 -8.59
N LEU A 153 22.72 1.34 -7.32
CA LEU A 153 23.61 0.25 -6.93
C LEU A 153 23.00 -1.11 -7.25
N ALA A 154 21.69 -1.28 -7.02
CA ALA A 154 20.96 -2.50 -7.38
C ALA A 154 20.93 -2.69 -8.90
N GLU A 155 20.74 -1.63 -9.68
CA GLU A 155 20.74 -1.67 -11.15
C GLU A 155 22.15 -1.94 -11.71
N GLU A 156 23.21 -1.35 -11.14
CA GLU A 156 24.59 -1.64 -11.52
C GLU A 156 24.97 -3.08 -11.19
N LYS A 157 24.56 -3.57 -10.01
CA LYS A 157 24.73 -4.97 -9.62
C LYS A 157 23.94 -5.91 -10.52
N ALA A 158 22.70 -5.57 -10.88
CA ALA A 158 21.87 -6.34 -11.80
C ALA A 158 22.49 -6.35 -13.21
N ARG A 159 23.00 -5.22 -13.70
CA ARG A 159 23.68 -5.15 -15.00
C ARG A 159 24.96 -5.98 -15.03
N LYS A 160 25.74 -5.96 -13.94
CA LYS A 160 26.93 -6.82 -13.78
C LYS A 160 26.54 -8.29 -13.71
N GLU A 161 25.46 -8.63 -13.02
CA GLU A 161 24.93 -10.00 -12.95
C GLU A 161 24.40 -10.47 -14.33
N GLU A 162 23.77 -9.59 -15.10
CA GLU A 162 23.33 -9.88 -16.48
C GLU A 162 24.53 -10.09 -17.42
N GLU A 163 25.60 -9.30 -17.28
CA GLU A 163 26.83 -9.47 -18.06
C GLU A 163 27.59 -10.76 -17.67
N GLU A 164 27.65 -11.10 -16.38
CA GLU A 164 28.23 -12.35 -15.89
C GLU A 164 27.38 -13.57 -16.28
N ALA A 165 26.05 -13.45 -16.25
CA ALA A 165 25.13 -14.47 -16.73
C ALA A 165 25.25 -14.68 -18.24
N LYS A 166 25.43 -13.61 -19.02
CA LYS A 166 25.67 -13.68 -20.46
C LYS A 166 27.03 -14.32 -20.77
N LYS A 167 28.09 -13.95 -20.05
CA LYS A 167 29.41 -14.55 -20.20
C LYS A 167 29.41 -16.03 -19.80
N LYS A 168 28.72 -16.39 -18.71
CA LYS A 168 28.53 -17.78 -18.29
C LYS A 168 27.72 -18.57 -19.33
N ALA A 169 26.69 -17.97 -19.92
CA ALA A 169 25.92 -18.59 -21.00
C ALA A 169 26.76 -18.76 -22.29
N ASP A 170 27.62 -17.80 -22.63
CA ASP A 170 28.53 -17.90 -23.77
C ASP A 170 29.64 -18.93 -23.55
N ASP A 171 30.19 -19.02 -22.34
CA ASP A 171 31.20 -20.03 -21.99
C ASP A 171 30.57 -21.42 -21.90
N ASP A 172 29.36 -21.57 -21.37
CA ASP A 172 28.60 -22.82 -21.45
C ASP A 172 28.19 -23.15 -22.89
N ALA A 173 27.89 -22.16 -23.74
CA ALA A 173 27.63 -22.38 -25.16
C ALA A 173 28.90 -22.79 -25.91
N LYS A 174 30.07 -22.25 -25.57
CA LYS A 174 31.37 -22.67 -26.14
C LYS A 174 31.74 -24.08 -25.66
N LYS A 175 31.61 -24.36 -24.36
CA LYS A 175 31.81 -25.71 -23.79
C LYS A 175 30.84 -26.72 -24.39
N LYS A 176 29.56 -26.34 -24.54
CA LYS A 176 28.57 -27.16 -25.24
C LYS A 176 28.91 -27.32 -26.70
N LYS A 177 29.34 -26.29 -27.44
CA LYS A 177 29.76 -26.39 -28.85
C LYS A 177 30.89 -27.41 -29.02
N VAL A 178 31.89 -27.37 -28.15
CA VAL A 178 32.99 -28.35 -28.11
C VAL A 178 32.49 -29.75 -27.77
N LEU A 179 31.52 -29.88 -26.85
CA LEU A 179 30.95 -31.18 -26.43
C LEU A 179 29.86 -31.73 -27.39
N THR A 180 29.20 -30.86 -28.15
CA THR A 180 28.12 -31.18 -29.11
C THR A 180 28.62 -31.83 -30.39
N SER A 181 29.93 -31.79 -30.66
CA SER A 181 30.51 -32.40 -31.85
C SER A 181 30.26 -33.90 -31.96
N LEU A 182 29.79 -34.58 -30.90
CA LEU A 182 29.54 -36.02 -30.98
C LEU A 182 28.09 -36.48 -30.82
N HIS A 183 27.19 -35.88 -30.01
CA HIS A 183 25.79 -36.40 -29.91
C HIS A 183 24.75 -35.50 -29.20
N TYR A 184 24.80 -34.17 -29.30
CA TYR A 184 23.87 -33.27 -28.57
C TYR A 184 22.93 -32.46 -29.48
N SER A 185 22.31 -33.12 -30.47
CA SER A 185 21.37 -32.46 -31.38
C SER A 185 19.99 -32.20 -30.76
N GLY A 186 19.57 -32.98 -29.74
CA GLY A 186 18.21 -32.92 -29.20
C GLY A 186 17.95 -31.85 -28.11
N TYR A 187 18.97 -31.44 -27.36
CA TYR A 187 18.79 -30.57 -26.19
C TYR A 187 18.81 -29.07 -26.56
N VAL A 188 19.63 -28.65 -27.54
CA VAL A 188 19.74 -27.25 -27.99
C VAL A 188 18.44 -26.77 -28.66
N GLN A 189 17.75 -27.64 -29.40
CA GLN A 189 16.47 -27.30 -30.04
C GLN A 189 15.33 -27.08 -29.03
N LYS A 190 15.42 -27.66 -27.81
CA LYS A 190 14.45 -27.44 -26.73
C LYS A 190 14.72 -26.14 -25.98
N THR A 191 15.98 -25.70 -25.88
CA THR A 191 16.33 -24.45 -25.18
C THR A 191 16.04 -23.21 -26.01
N GLU A 192 16.29 -23.21 -27.32
CA GLU A 192 15.97 -22.05 -28.17
C GLU A 192 14.46 -21.82 -28.33
N LYS A 193 13.63 -22.88 -28.35
CA LYS A 193 12.17 -22.74 -28.38
C LYS A 193 11.55 -22.26 -27.04
N ARG A 194 12.31 -22.32 -25.94
CA ARG A 194 11.92 -21.82 -24.61
C ARG A 194 12.41 -20.38 -24.34
N GLY A 195 13.20 -19.79 -25.23
CA GLY A 195 13.84 -18.47 -25.05
C GLY A 195 12.99 -17.24 -25.37
N GLY A 196 11.68 -17.40 -25.63
CA GLY A 196 10.74 -16.30 -25.69
C GLY A 196 9.84 -16.34 -24.48
N LYS A 197 9.53 -15.19 -23.88
CA LYS A 197 8.52 -14.94 -22.82
C LYS A 197 7.10 -15.27 -23.35
N ARG A 198 6.93 -16.45 -23.94
CA ARG A 198 5.66 -16.99 -24.40
C ARG A 198 4.91 -17.35 -23.14
N GLN A 199 3.84 -16.62 -22.90
CA GLN A 199 2.93 -16.86 -21.80
C GLN A 199 2.66 -18.36 -21.70
N THR A 200 2.97 -18.93 -20.54
CA THR A 200 2.79 -20.37 -20.34
C THR A 200 1.31 -20.72 -20.48
N GLU A 201 0.98 -21.96 -20.88
CA GLU A 201 -0.43 -22.38 -20.93
C GLU A 201 -1.11 -22.25 -19.55
N ARG A 202 -0.33 -22.36 -18.46
CA ARG A 202 -0.78 -22.07 -17.09
C ARG A 202 -1.18 -20.61 -16.91
N GLU A 203 -0.34 -19.66 -17.34
CA GLU A 203 -0.65 -18.23 -17.27
C GLU A 203 -1.82 -17.84 -18.18
N LYS A 204 -1.93 -18.43 -19.38
CA LYS A 204 -3.07 -18.20 -20.28
C LYS A 204 -4.36 -18.70 -19.65
N LYS A 205 -4.36 -19.92 -19.09
CA LYS A 205 -5.50 -20.47 -18.36
C LYS A 205 -5.89 -19.57 -17.20
N ARG A 206 -4.91 -19.14 -16.38
CA ARG A 206 -5.16 -18.23 -15.25
C ARG A 206 -5.80 -16.93 -15.72
N ARG A 207 -5.24 -16.30 -16.77
CA ARG A 207 -5.78 -15.06 -17.34
C ARG A 207 -7.22 -15.23 -17.82
N ILE A 208 -7.50 -16.26 -18.62
CA ILE A 208 -8.85 -16.52 -19.16
C ILE A 208 -9.85 -16.80 -18.04
N LEU A 209 -9.46 -17.54 -17.00
CA LEU A 209 -10.34 -17.81 -15.85
C LEU A 209 -10.60 -16.55 -15.04
N SER A 210 -9.58 -15.71 -14.82
CA SER A 210 -9.76 -14.41 -14.18
C SER A 210 -10.68 -13.48 -14.98
N GLU A 211 -10.56 -13.43 -16.31
CA GLU A 211 -11.47 -12.67 -17.19
C GLU A 211 -12.92 -13.16 -17.12
N ARG A 212 -13.12 -14.48 -16.95
CA ARG A 212 -14.46 -15.08 -16.82
C ARG A 212 -15.05 -14.92 -15.41
N ARG A 213 -14.22 -14.81 -14.39
CA ARG A 213 -14.64 -14.64 -12.99
C ARG A 213 -15.21 -13.23 -12.84
N LYS A 214 -16.50 -13.16 -12.53
CA LYS A 214 -17.15 -11.90 -12.15
C LYS A 214 -17.10 -11.79 -10.63
N GLU A 215 -16.63 -10.67 -10.12
CA GLU A 215 -16.67 -10.40 -8.69
C GLU A 215 -18.12 -10.37 -8.20
N LEU A 216 -18.36 -10.98 -7.05
CA LEU A 216 -19.68 -11.09 -6.46
C LEU A 216 -19.80 -10.05 -5.35
N SER A 217 -20.50 -8.95 -5.62
CA SER A 217 -20.85 -7.96 -4.59
C SER A 217 -22.23 -8.31 -4.04
N ILE A 218 -22.28 -8.69 -2.76
CA ILE A 218 -23.50 -9.08 -2.04
C ILE A 218 -23.86 -8.12 -0.90
N ASP A 219 -22.95 -7.23 -0.52
CA ASP A 219 -23.11 -6.35 0.64
C ASP A 219 -24.20 -5.30 0.37
N GLY A 220 -25.16 -5.21 1.28
CA GLY A 220 -26.28 -4.25 1.18
C GLY A 220 -27.38 -4.63 0.17
N LEU A 221 -27.42 -5.88 -0.34
CA LEU A 221 -28.52 -6.34 -1.17
C LEU A 221 -29.75 -6.74 -0.33
N ASN A 222 -30.94 -6.34 -0.81
CA ASN A 222 -32.22 -6.77 -0.23
C ASN A 222 -32.51 -8.25 -0.54
N GLU A 223 -33.33 -8.90 0.31
CA GLU A 223 -33.66 -10.33 0.20
C GLU A 223 -34.14 -10.76 -1.20
N ASN A 224 -35.02 -9.96 -1.82
CA ASN A 224 -35.52 -10.27 -3.17
C ASN A 224 -34.39 -10.22 -4.23
N LYS A 225 -33.45 -9.28 -4.12
CA LYS A 225 -32.29 -9.18 -5.01
C LYS A 225 -31.29 -10.31 -4.78
N LEU A 226 -31.15 -10.77 -3.53
CA LEU A 226 -30.34 -11.94 -3.21
C LEU A 226 -30.91 -13.22 -3.83
N LYS A 227 -32.24 -13.41 -3.79
CA LYS A 227 -32.90 -14.53 -4.45
C LYS A 227 -32.70 -14.51 -5.97
N GLU A 228 -32.86 -13.35 -6.60
CA GLU A 228 -32.58 -13.18 -8.04
C GLU A 228 -31.10 -13.52 -8.37
N LYS A 229 -30.15 -12.99 -7.58
CA LYS A 229 -28.72 -13.28 -7.77
C LYS A 229 -28.38 -14.76 -7.57
N ALA A 230 -29.00 -15.43 -6.59
CA ALA A 230 -28.84 -16.87 -6.40
C ALA A 230 -29.35 -17.66 -7.60
N THR A 231 -30.51 -17.29 -8.17
CA THR A 231 -31.03 -17.94 -9.37
C THR A 231 -30.14 -17.70 -10.60
N GLU A 232 -29.57 -16.50 -10.76
CA GLU A 232 -28.64 -16.18 -11.84
C GLU A 232 -27.35 -17.02 -11.75
N LEU A 233 -26.77 -17.12 -10.54
CA LEU A 233 -25.58 -17.93 -10.29
C LEU A 233 -25.85 -19.41 -10.51
N TRP A 234 -27.00 -19.91 -10.06
CA TRP A 234 -27.41 -21.30 -10.27
C TRP A 234 -27.55 -21.62 -11.76
N GLN A 235 -28.23 -20.77 -12.54
CA GLN A 235 -28.35 -20.94 -13.99
C GLN A 235 -26.97 -20.93 -14.67
N ARG A 236 -26.06 -20.06 -14.21
CA ARG A 236 -24.70 -19.99 -14.75
C ARG A 236 -23.89 -21.26 -14.46
N ILE A 237 -23.98 -21.81 -13.25
CA ILE A 237 -23.33 -23.08 -12.89
C ILE A 237 -23.90 -24.20 -13.77
N HIS A 238 -25.23 -24.28 -13.88
CA HIS A 238 -25.90 -25.30 -14.69
C HIS A 238 -25.47 -25.26 -16.16
N GLN A 239 -25.35 -24.06 -16.75
CA GLN A 239 -24.84 -23.90 -18.11
C GLN A 239 -23.39 -24.39 -18.25
N LEU A 240 -22.51 -24.03 -17.31
CA LEU A 240 -21.11 -24.47 -17.34
C LEU A 240 -20.97 -25.99 -17.20
N GLU A 241 -21.83 -26.62 -16.39
CA GLU A 241 -21.89 -28.09 -16.28
C GLU A 241 -22.35 -28.75 -17.57
N ALA A 242 -23.37 -28.20 -18.24
CA ALA A 242 -23.83 -28.68 -19.53
C ALA A 242 -22.73 -28.59 -20.60
N GLU A 243 -22.04 -27.45 -20.69
CA GLU A 243 -20.91 -27.27 -21.61
C GLU A 243 -19.76 -28.25 -21.30
N LYS A 244 -19.45 -28.48 -20.02
CA LYS A 244 -18.44 -29.46 -19.59
C LYS A 244 -18.83 -30.87 -20.05
N PHE A 245 -20.08 -31.27 -19.88
CA PHE A 245 -20.58 -32.58 -20.28
C PHE A 245 -20.46 -32.77 -21.81
N GLU A 246 -20.88 -31.80 -22.60
CA GLU A 246 -20.75 -31.85 -24.06
C GLU A 246 -19.29 -31.98 -24.50
N LEU A 247 -18.38 -31.20 -23.90
CA LEU A 247 -16.95 -31.27 -24.20
C LEU A 247 -16.36 -32.63 -23.82
N GLN A 248 -16.76 -33.22 -22.69
CA GLN A 248 -16.34 -34.56 -22.30
C GLN A 248 -16.79 -35.62 -23.32
N TYR A 249 -18.05 -35.53 -23.77
CA TYR A 249 -18.58 -36.43 -24.80
C TYR A 249 -17.84 -36.26 -26.14
N GLN A 250 -17.56 -35.01 -26.55
CA GLN A 250 -16.77 -34.73 -27.75
C GLN A 250 -15.35 -35.33 -27.66
N VAL A 251 -14.68 -35.18 -26.51
CA VAL A 251 -13.35 -35.76 -26.28
C VAL A 251 -13.39 -37.28 -26.36
N ALA A 252 -14.41 -37.93 -25.78
CA ALA A 252 -14.57 -39.39 -25.87
C ALA A 252 -14.75 -39.85 -27.33
N ARG A 253 -15.59 -39.16 -28.10
CA ARG A 253 -15.77 -39.43 -29.53
C ARG A 253 -14.48 -39.20 -30.33
N GLN A 254 -13.78 -38.09 -30.10
CA GLN A 254 -12.53 -37.78 -30.78
C GLN A 254 -11.43 -38.81 -30.46
N LYS A 255 -11.35 -39.29 -29.21
CA LYS A 255 -10.42 -40.38 -28.84
C LYS A 255 -10.68 -41.63 -29.67
N TYR A 256 -11.94 -42.01 -29.85
CA TYR A 256 -12.30 -43.13 -30.73
C TYR A 256 -11.93 -42.88 -32.19
N GLU A 257 -12.26 -41.70 -32.73
CA GLU A 257 -11.90 -41.32 -34.10
C GLU A 257 -10.38 -41.36 -34.33
N VAL A 258 -9.58 -40.89 -33.37
CA VAL A 258 -8.11 -40.97 -33.42
C VAL A 258 -7.62 -42.41 -33.45
N ILE A 259 -8.20 -43.31 -32.66
CA ILE A 259 -7.85 -44.75 -32.68
C ILE A 259 -8.15 -45.35 -34.06
N VAL A 260 -9.34 -45.10 -34.60
CA VAL A 260 -9.75 -45.60 -35.92
C VAL A 260 -8.81 -45.06 -37.01
N LEU A 261 -8.49 -43.76 -36.97
CA LEU A 261 -7.59 -43.14 -37.93
C LEU A 261 -6.18 -43.71 -37.85
N ARG A 262 -5.65 -43.97 -36.65
CA ARG A 262 -4.36 -44.64 -36.46
C ARG A 262 -4.34 -46.04 -37.09
N ASN A 263 -5.40 -46.81 -36.88
CA ASN A 263 -5.53 -48.14 -37.48
C ASN A 263 -5.59 -48.07 -39.01
N ARG A 264 -6.42 -47.18 -39.57
CA ARG A 264 -6.51 -46.95 -41.03
C ARG A 264 -5.16 -46.55 -41.63
N VAL A 265 -4.42 -45.65 -40.98
CA VAL A 265 -3.07 -45.26 -41.42
C VAL A 265 -2.13 -46.47 -41.42
N SER A 266 -2.16 -47.29 -40.36
CA SER A 266 -1.35 -48.51 -40.27
C SER A 266 -1.67 -49.49 -41.41
N ASP A 267 -2.94 -49.71 -41.71
CA ASP A 267 -3.37 -50.66 -42.74
C ASP A 267 -2.99 -50.20 -44.15
N HIS A 268 -3.17 -48.91 -44.46
CA HIS A 268 -2.70 -48.34 -45.72
C HIS A 268 -1.17 -48.33 -45.86
N GLN A 269 -0.43 -48.21 -44.75
CA GLN A 269 1.04 -48.32 -44.75
C GLN A 269 1.56 -49.75 -44.89
N LYS A 270 0.83 -50.76 -44.40
CA LYS A 270 1.21 -52.18 -44.55
C LYS A 270 1.13 -52.64 -46.01
N ILE A 271 0.11 -52.18 -46.74
CA ILE A 271 -0.10 -52.56 -48.16
C ILE A 271 1.00 -52.00 -49.07
N THR A 272 1.59 -50.85 -48.74
CA THR A 272 2.64 -50.21 -49.56
C THR A 272 4.02 -50.85 -49.40
N LYS A 273 4.28 -51.60 -48.33
CA LYS A 273 5.58 -52.29 -48.11
C LYS A 273 5.60 -53.77 -48.58
N GLY A 274 4.46 -54.33 -49.01
CA GLY A 274 4.32 -55.76 -49.33
C GLY A 274 4.37 -56.16 -50.81
N ALA A 275 4.36 -55.22 -51.76
CA ALA A 275 4.33 -55.52 -53.20
C ALA A 275 5.73 -55.57 -53.88
N ARG A 276 6.80 -55.72 -53.11
CA ARG A 276 8.18 -55.74 -53.63
C ARG A 276 8.98 -56.91 -53.07
N THR A 277 8.54 -58.15 -53.31
CA THR A 277 9.39 -59.36 -53.33
C THR A 277 8.51 -60.59 -53.58
N LYS A 278 8.34 -60.96 -54.85
CA LYS A 278 8.12 -62.32 -55.38
C LYS A 278 7.83 -62.24 -56.89
N ARG A 279 8.81 -61.76 -57.67
CA ARG A 279 8.94 -62.19 -59.07
C ARG A 279 10.03 -63.24 -59.09
N GLY A 280 9.69 -64.37 -59.71
CA GLY A 280 10.26 -65.67 -59.39
C GLY A 280 11.73 -65.79 -59.76
N LEU A 281 12.48 -66.39 -58.84
CA LEU A 281 13.56 -67.27 -59.19
C LEU A 281 12.92 -68.64 -59.48
N ARG A 282 12.76 -68.98 -60.77
CA ARG A 282 12.44 -70.35 -61.20
C ARG A 282 13.42 -70.72 -62.32
N LYS A 283 14.25 -71.71 -61.97
CA LYS A 283 15.07 -72.64 -62.76
C LYS A 283 15.55 -72.20 -64.14
#